data_AF-A0A4Y7QD21-F1
#
_entry.id   AF-A0A4Y7QD21-F1
#
_cell.length_a   1.000
_cell.length_b   1.000
_cell.length_c   1.000
_cell.angle_alpha   90.00
_cell.angle_beta   90.00
_cell.angle_gamma   90.00
#
_symmetry.space_group_name_H-M   'P 1'
#
loop_
_entity.id
_entity.type
_entity.pdbx_description
1 polymer ?
#
loop_
_entity_poly.entity_id
_entity_poly.type
_entity_poly.pdbx_seq_one_letter_code
_entity_poly.pdbx_strand_id
1 'polypeptide(L)'
;MKTLVRRKGGGGGGRGGSGRGSSSHGSSSSGAAKSHGASSTFYKSSYAQPFHISYANTDVGAYGDGKGKKFTLGPSTPFPGRLAGSGTRSQIYGTSRYGSGYPYGATGSYISGRPFPFIFYPIAITEYDYYGSTEYRNVSATSRPGGQVVEAVVQPLNDTSGVTYRIVGDDSSVTAVYAALATNCSIANPTITNTTVAPFNPGTYPQPEQVIQWYRASSFALSLDSYNNSAALFSNMPLSSNQSALPLSSDTPLPAGQNSTFLKCLNTTIAASVPLRSVEGLSGNAIAYLVICSLAAPLVLIVVGWAIYRRIWILRHRNDPTAVPPPVGVLTALGECMAARKERRRQARLTLNDGFSHKQPTMRTNDTVVTLLQWVRGRKERVRRKYRPVRNAESSREPSPAPLVRNSI
;
A
#
# COMPACT_ATOMS: atom_id res chain seq x y z
N MET A 1 -21.90 -47.02 39.72
CA MET A 1 -22.11 -46.33 41.01
C MET A 1 -22.16 -44.83 40.75
N LYS A 2 -23.31 -44.19 40.99
CA LYS A 2 -23.49 -42.73 40.94
C LYS A 2 -23.24 -42.19 42.34
N THR A 3 -22.25 -41.33 42.48
CA THR A 3 -21.98 -40.64 43.76
C THR A 3 -22.36 -39.18 43.58
N LEU A 4 -23.48 -38.78 44.18
CA LEU A 4 -23.85 -37.39 44.39
C LEU A 4 -23.35 -36.98 45.78
N VAL A 5 -22.60 -35.89 45.86
CA VAL A 5 -22.34 -35.18 47.12
C VAL A 5 -22.69 -33.70 46.97
N ARG A 6 -23.19 -33.16 48.08
CA ARG A 6 -24.03 -31.97 48.23
C ARG A 6 -23.21 -30.69 48.45
N ARG A 7 -23.74 -29.56 47.93
CA ARG A 7 -23.30 -28.17 48.14
C ARG A 7 -23.64 -27.64 49.55
N LYS A 8 -22.76 -26.80 50.11
CA LYS A 8 -22.99 -25.63 51.01
C LYS A 8 -21.60 -25.05 51.33
N GLY A 9 -21.24 -23.77 51.41
CA GLY A 9 -21.88 -22.44 51.40
C GLY A 9 -20.85 -21.48 52.04
N GLY A 10 -20.94 -20.16 51.77
CA GLY A 10 -20.08 -19.09 52.34
C GLY A 10 -19.15 -18.48 51.27
N GLY A 11 -19.13 -17.19 50.97
CA GLY A 11 -19.36 -16.01 51.80
C GLY A 11 -18.00 -15.39 52.12
N GLY A 12 -17.61 -14.31 51.42
CA GLY A 12 -16.37 -13.57 51.73
C GLY A 12 -15.86 -12.74 50.55
N GLY A 13 -16.03 -11.41 50.66
CA GLY A 13 -15.48 -10.45 49.70
C GLY A 13 -13.96 -10.28 49.83
N GLY A 14 -13.34 -9.73 48.79
CA GLY A 14 -11.90 -9.44 48.82
C GLY A 14 -11.32 -8.97 47.49
N ARG A 15 -11.36 -7.66 47.28
CA ARG A 15 -10.32 -6.80 46.67
C ARG A 15 -9.55 -7.32 45.43
N GLY A 16 -9.80 -6.63 44.32
CA GLY A 16 -8.78 -5.88 43.58
C GLY A 16 -7.48 -6.60 43.21
N GLY A 17 -7.46 -7.19 42.01
CA GLY A 17 -6.25 -7.52 41.28
C GLY A 17 -6.41 -7.06 39.84
N SER A 18 -5.90 -5.88 39.54
CA SER A 18 -5.80 -5.34 38.18
C SER A 18 -4.81 -6.16 37.36
N GLY A 19 -5.28 -7.30 36.82
CA GLY A 19 -4.61 -8.01 35.75
C GLY A 19 -4.74 -7.19 34.47
N ARG A 20 -3.62 -6.62 34.02
CA ARG A 20 -3.48 -6.01 32.69
C ARG A 20 -3.71 -7.11 31.64
N GLY A 21 -4.97 -7.29 31.26
CA GLY A 21 -5.32 -8.00 30.05
C GLY A 21 -4.79 -7.20 28.87
N SER A 22 -3.73 -7.71 28.24
CA SER A 22 -3.30 -7.29 26.92
C SER A 22 -4.47 -7.52 25.96
N SER A 23 -5.26 -6.49 25.74
CA SER A 23 -6.22 -6.44 24.65
C SER A 23 -5.42 -6.51 23.36
N SER A 24 -5.32 -7.71 22.80
CA SER A 24 -4.95 -7.95 21.41
C SER A 24 -5.93 -7.16 20.55
N HIS A 25 -5.52 -5.97 20.14
CA HIS A 25 -6.20 -5.24 19.09
C HIS A 25 -6.17 -6.12 17.84
N GLY A 26 -7.29 -6.78 17.56
CA GLY A 26 -7.51 -7.49 16.32
C GLY A 26 -7.35 -6.48 15.18
N SER A 27 -6.22 -6.58 14.49
CA SER A 27 -5.94 -5.82 13.29
C SER A 27 -7.04 -6.10 12.28
N SER A 28 -7.70 -5.03 11.86
CA SER A 28 -8.82 -5.04 10.92
C SER A 28 -8.36 -5.30 9.48
N SER A 29 -7.62 -6.39 9.26
CA SER A 29 -7.19 -6.88 7.94
C SER A 29 -8.31 -7.58 7.15
N SER A 30 -9.51 -7.71 7.73
CA SER A 30 -10.60 -8.52 7.18
C SER A 30 -11.24 -7.99 5.89
N GLY A 31 -11.03 -6.74 5.51
CA GLY A 31 -11.66 -6.14 4.32
C GLY A 31 -11.05 -6.64 3.01
N ALA A 32 -9.74 -6.37 2.83
CA ALA A 32 -9.02 -6.72 1.61
C ALA A 32 -8.98 -8.24 1.37
N ALA A 33 -8.71 -9.00 2.43
CA ALA A 33 -8.65 -10.44 2.33
C ALA A 33 -10.00 -11.09 1.96
N LYS A 34 -11.14 -10.54 2.44
CA LYS A 34 -12.46 -11.03 2.02
C LYS A 34 -12.74 -10.71 0.56
N SER A 35 -12.37 -9.52 0.10
CA SER A 35 -12.53 -9.15 -1.31
C SER A 35 -11.69 -10.00 -2.27
N HIS A 36 -10.59 -10.58 -1.78
CA HIS A 36 -9.72 -11.47 -2.56
C HIS A 36 -10.02 -12.96 -2.33
N GLY A 37 -11.16 -13.29 -1.72
CA GLY A 37 -11.65 -14.67 -1.62
C GLY A 37 -10.98 -15.53 -0.55
N ALA A 38 -10.31 -14.94 0.45
CA ALA A 38 -9.74 -15.73 1.53
C ALA A 38 -10.83 -16.43 2.37
N SER A 39 -10.64 -17.73 2.61
CA SER A 39 -11.53 -18.56 3.43
C SER A 39 -11.56 -18.11 4.88
N SER A 40 -12.71 -18.25 5.55
CA SER A 40 -12.86 -17.95 6.98
C SER A 40 -11.85 -18.71 7.87
N THR A 41 -11.45 -19.91 7.45
CA THR A 41 -10.47 -20.76 8.13
C THR A 41 -9.05 -20.18 8.03
N PHE A 42 -8.70 -19.56 6.90
CA PHE A 42 -7.38 -18.95 6.70
C PHE A 42 -7.13 -17.84 7.72
N TYR A 43 -8.09 -16.93 7.96
CA TYR A 43 -7.93 -15.83 8.91
C TYR A 43 -7.66 -16.24 10.35
N LYS A 44 -8.17 -17.42 10.73
CA LYS A 44 -7.99 -17.95 12.07
C LYS A 44 -6.64 -18.65 12.24
N SER A 45 -5.93 -18.89 11.14
CA SER A 45 -4.60 -19.48 11.16
C SER A 45 -3.54 -18.44 11.53
N SER A 46 -2.45 -18.91 12.14
CA SER A 46 -1.24 -18.11 12.38
C SER A 46 -0.61 -17.58 11.09
N TYR A 47 -0.84 -18.26 9.97
CA TYR A 47 -0.28 -17.92 8.65
C TYR A 47 -0.96 -16.72 7.98
N ALA A 48 -2.11 -16.28 8.49
CA ALA A 48 -2.76 -15.06 8.04
C ALA A 48 -2.18 -13.78 8.68
N GLN A 49 -1.30 -13.92 9.68
CA GLN A 49 -0.73 -12.77 10.38
C GLN A 49 0.26 -12.05 9.46
N PRO A 50 0.17 -10.72 9.35
CA PRO A 50 1.15 -9.95 8.62
C PRO A 50 2.52 -10.00 9.31
N PHE A 51 3.58 -9.80 8.55
CA PHE A 51 4.94 -9.67 9.07
C PHE A 51 5.56 -8.34 8.68
N HIS A 52 6.48 -7.86 9.51
CA HIS A 52 7.08 -6.55 9.37
C HIS A 52 8.34 -6.56 8.51
N ILE A 53 8.46 -5.61 7.57
CA ILE A 53 9.69 -5.36 6.80
C ILE A 53 10.36 -4.09 7.33
N SER A 54 11.40 -4.25 8.13
CA SER A 54 12.05 -3.17 8.87
C SER A 54 12.55 -2.02 7.97
N TYR A 55 13.21 -2.33 6.85
CA TYR A 55 13.78 -1.27 5.98
C TYR A 55 12.72 -0.51 5.17
N ALA A 56 11.52 -1.08 5.01
CA ALA A 56 10.40 -0.44 4.34
C ALA A 56 9.42 0.19 5.35
N ASN A 57 9.67 -0.01 6.65
CA ASN A 57 8.81 0.37 7.77
C ASN A 57 7.33 0.10 7.47
N THR A 58 7.03 -1.15 7.11
CA THR A 58 5.69 -1.54 6.72
C THR A 58 5.44 -3.01 6.96
N ASP A 59 4.17 -3.31 7.23
CA ASP A 59 3.70 -4.67 7.29
C ASP A 59 3.26 -5.15 5.91
N VAL A 60 3.52 -6.43 5.66
CA VAL A 60 3.06 -7.16 4.49
C VAL A 60 2.27 -8.37 4.97
N GLY A 61 1.20 -8.68 4.26
CA GLY A 61 0.31 -9.77 4.63
C GLY A 61 -0.31 -10.42 3.41
N ALA A 62 -0.70 -11.67 3.60
CA ALA A 62 -1.48 -12.39 2.59
C ALA A 62 -2.75 -11.61 2.25
N TYR A 63 -3.12 -11.60 0.97
CA TYR A 63 -4.28 -10.86 0.49
C TYR A 63 -4.26 -9.34 0.72
N GLY A 64 -3.10 -8.75 1.01
CA GLY A 64 -2.93 -7.30 0.99
C GLY A 64 -3.11 -6.72 -0.42
N ASP A 65 -3.63 -5.50 -0.56
CA ASP A 65 -3.87 -4.93 -1.90
C ASP A 65 -2.58 -4.53 -2.64
N GLY A 66 -1.45 -4.40 -1.94
CA GLY A 66 -0.26 -3.72 -2.48
C GLY A 66 -0.57 -2.25 -2.72
N LYS A 67 -0.20 -1.39 -1.78
CA LYS A 67 -0.40 0.06 -1.88
C LYS A 67 0.85 0.79 -1.41
N GLY A 68 0.80 2.11 -1.42
CA GLY A 68 1.88 2.97 -0.93
C GLY A 68 2.66 3.63 -2.06
N LYS A 69 3.49 4.59 -1.67
CA LYS A 69 4.32 5.35 -2.61
C LYS A 69 5.61 4.60 -2.91
N LYS A 70 6.17 4.87 -4.09
CA LYS A 70 7.55 4.50 -4.42
C LYS A 70 8.49 5.19 -3.43
N PHE A 71 9.53 4.49 -2.98
CA PHE A 71 10.58 5.04 -2.14
C PHE A 71 11.93 4.50 -2.57
N THR A 72 13.00 5.20 -2.21
CA THR A 72 14.37 4.77 -2.47
C THR A 72 14.88 3.99 -1.27
N LEU A 73 15.49 2.82 -1.52
CA LEU A 73 16.10 2.02 -0.48
C LEU A 73 17.30 2.74 0.14
N GLY A 74 17.36 2.72 1.47
CA GLY A 74 18.42 3.34 2.24
C GLY A 74 19.76 2.59 2.16
N PRO A 75 20.84 3.19 2.69
CA PRO A 75 22.18 2.62 2.68
C PRO A 75 22.32 1.33 3.51
N SER A 76 21.40 1.07 4.43
CA SER A 76 21.38 -0.13 5.29
C SER A 76 20.75 -1.37 4.63
N THR A 77 20.33 -1.26 3.36
CA THR A 77 19.75 -2.38 2.61
C THR A 77 20.81 -3.01 1.71
N PRO A 78 20.62 -4.27 1.25
CA PRO A 78 21.52 -4.90 0.27
C PRO A 78 21.59 -4.18 -1.08
N PHE A 79 20.60 -3.32 -1.36
CA PHE A 79 20.42 -2.68 -2.66
C PHE A 79 20.20 -1.17 -2.52
N PRO A 80 21.18 -0.43 -1.98
CA PRO A 80 21.04 0.98 -1.71
C PRO A 80 20.76 1.77 -3.00
N GLY A 81 19.86 2.75 -2.92
CA GLY A 81 19.51 3.59 -4.06
C GLY A 81 18.48 2.97 -5.03
N ARG A 82 18.14 1.69 -4.91
CA ARG A 82 17.05 1.10 -5.71
C ARG A 82 15.69 1.68 -5.32
N LEU A 83 14.80 1.79 -6.30
CA LEU A 83 13.39 2.13 -6.04
C LEU A 83 12.62 0.89 -5.58
N ALA A 84 11.72 1.04 -4.60
CA ALA A 84 10.85 -0.01 -4.11
C ALA A 84 9.41 0.47 -3.85
N GLY A 85 8.47 -0.47 -3.81
CA GLY A 85 7.06 -0.24 -3.45
C GLY A 85 6.16 0.21 -4.60
N SER A 86 4.92 0.59 -4.29
CA SER A 86 3.83 0.99 -5.21
C SER A 86 3.20 -0.09 -6.09
N GLY A 87 3.77 -1.29 -6.16
CA GLY A 87 3.15 -2.42 -6.85
C GLY A 87 1.83 -2.83 -6.20
N THR A 88 0.81 -3.07 -7.02
CA THR A 88 -0.54 -3.46 -6.59
C THR A 88 -0.84 -4.92 -6.89
N ARG A 89 -1.83 -5.48 -6.23
CA ARG A 89 -2.33 -6.85 -6.45
C ARG A 89 -2.75 -7.09 -7.91
N SER A 90 -3.31 -6.08 -8.58
CA SER A 90 -3.65 -6.16 -10.01
C SER A 90 -2.43 -6.27 -10.94
N GLN A 91 -1.24 -5.95 -10.45
CA GLN A 91 0.02 -6.00 -11.20
C GLN A 91 0.88 -7.22 -10.81
N ILE A 92 0.34 -8.14 -10.01
CA ILE A 92 1.14 -9.21 -9.41
C ILE A 92 1.57 -10.27 -10.43
N TYR A 93 0.79 -10.48 -11.49
CA TYR A 93 1.07 -11.51 -12.48
C TYR A 93 2.25 -11.11 -13.39
N GLY A 94 3.20 -12.02 -13.54
CA GLY A 94 4.19 -12.02 -14.59
C GLY A 94 3.79 -12.94 -15.75
N THR A 95 4.79 -13.54 -16.40
CA THR A 95 4.64 -14.62 -17.39
C THR A 95 5.42 -15.85 -16.93
N SER A 96 5.59 -16.86 -17.77
CA SER A 96 6.53 -17.97 -17.55
C SER A 96 8.01 -17.54 -17.63
N ARG A 97 8.28 -16.34 -18.15
CA ARG A 97 9.64 -15.82 -18.32
C ARG A 97 10.14 -15.08 -17.09
N TYR A 98 11.36 -15.41 -16.69
CA TYR A 98 12.03 -14.73 -15.61
C TYR A 98 12.28 -13.26 -15.96
N GLY A 99 12.11 -12.38 -14.97
CA GLY A 99 12.16 -10.93 -15.15
C GLY A 99 10.88 -10.27 -15.64
N SER A 100 9.78 -11.01 -15.72
CA SER A 100 8.44 -10.49 -15.99
C SER A 100 7.73 -9.97 -14.72
N GLY A 101 6.56 -9.33 -14.89
CA GLY A 101 5.69 -8.91 -13.76
C GLY A 101 6.11 -7.60 -13.09
N TYR A 102 6.85 -6.75 -13.80
CA TYR A 102 7.28 -5.44 -13.31
C TYR A 102 6.30 -4.34 -13.78
N PRO A 103 5.56 -3.67 -12.88
CA PRO A 103 4.71 -2.54 -13.26
C PRO A 103 5.47 -1.26 -13.63
N TYR A 104 6.77 -1.19 -13.32
CA TYR A 104 7.63 -0.07 -13.71
C TYR A 104 9.11 -0.49 -13.67
N GLY A 105 9.95 0.27 -14.37
CA GLY A 105 11.41 0.07 -14.36
C GLY A 105 11.88 -1.24 -15.00
N ALA A 106 11.05 -1.85 -15.84
CA ALA A 106 11.43 -2.98 -16.69
C ALA A 106 12.01 -2.45 -18.01
N THR A 107 13.29 -2.06 -17.99
CA THR A 107 14.01 -1.71 -19.21
C THR A 107 15.02 -2.80 -19.55
N GLY A 108 15.08 -3.19 -20.82
CA GLY A 108 15.96 -4.26 -21.31
C GLY A 108 15.48 -5.65 -20.91
N SER A 109 16.30 -6.66 -21.22
CA SER A 109 15.97 -8.07 -20.94
C SER A 109 16.37 -8.54 -19.55
N TYR A 110 17.42 -7.95 -18.96
CA TYR A 110 18.01 -8.38 -17.69
C TYR A 110 17.31 -7.75 -16.48
N ILE A 111 17.28 -8.48 -15.36
CA ILE A 111 16.71 -8.02 -14.09
C ILE A 111 17.72 -7.29 -13.20
N SER A 112 19.01 -7.49 -13.43
CA SER A 112 20.03 -6.70 -12.74
C SER A 112 19.76 -5.22 -12.96
N GLY A 113 19.80 -4.41 -11.91
CA GLY A 113 19.47 -2.99 -12.07
C GLY A 113 18.06 -2.59 -11.65
N ARG A 114 17.12 -3.54 -11.60
CA ARG A 114 15.69 -3.22 -11.57
C ARG A 114 15.18 -2.78 -10.20
N PRO A 115 14.06 -2.03 -10.16
CA PRO A 115 13.41 -1.69 -8.90
C PRO A 115 12.77 -2.92 -8.24
N PHE A 116 12.25 -2.77 -7.02
CA PHE A 116 11.46 -3.79 -6.32
C PHE A 116 10.02 -3.30 -6.07
N PRO A 117 9.15 -3.35 -7.10
CA PRO A 117 7.78 -2.82 -7.03
C PRO A 117 6.97 -3.32 -5.83
N PHE A 118 7.27 -4.51 -5.34
CA PHE A 118 6.55 -5.13 -4.24
C PHE A 118 7.37 -5.21 -2.96
N ILE A 119 8.52 -4.52 -2.87
CA ILE A 119 9.50 -4.55 -1.76
C ILE A 119 10.37 -5.81 -1.77
N PHE A 120 9.84 -6.94 -2.24
CA PHE A 120 10.58 -8.18 -2.47
C PHE A 120 11.40 -8.11 -3.76
N TYR A 121 12.61 -8.69 -3.72
CA TYR A 121 13.51 -8.78 -4.85
C TYR A 121 13.54 -10.19 -5.46
N PRO A 122 13.95 -10.32 -6.74
CA PRO A 122 13.86 -11.57 -7.50
C PRO A 122 14.61 -12.75 -6.88
N ILE A 123 14.10 -13.96 -7.11
CA ILE A 123 14.74 -15.22 -6.68
C ILE A 123 15.78 -15.63 -7.71
N ALA A 124 17.02 -15.90 -7.30
CA ALA A 124 18.03 -16.48 -8.19
C ALA A 124 17.72 -17.97 -8.40
N ILE A 125 17.01 -18.31 -9.48
CA ILE A 125 16.51 -19.66 -9.75
C ILE A 125 17.60 -20.65 -10.22
N THR A 126 18.70 -20.16 -10.77
CA THR A 126 19.85 -20.95 -11.24
C THR A 126 21.11 -20.66 -10.44
N GLU A 127 22.08 -21.57 -10.50
CA GLU A 127 23.44 -21.30 -9.98
C GLU A 127 24.22 -20.32 -10.87
N TYR A 128 23.92 -20.30 -12.17
CA TYR A 128 24.54 -19.41 -13.16
C TYR A 128 23.85 -18.04 -13.23
N ASP A 129 24.48 -17.09 -13.91
CA ASP A 129 23.89 -15.78 -14.15
C ASP A 129 22.77 -15.83 -15.20
N TYR A 130 21.55 -16.04 -14.73
CA TYR A 130 20.36 -16.10 -15.57
C TYR A 130 19.60 -14.79 -15.48
N TYR A 131 19.65 -14.00 -16.56
CA TYR A 131 19.13 -12.63 -16.70
C TYR A 131 19.68 -11.65 -15.66
N GLY A 132 20.92 -11.84 -15.17
CA GLY A 132 21.50 -10.99 -14.13
C GLY A 132 21.07 -11.37 -12.72
N SER A 133 20.62 -12.62 -12.51
CA SER A 133 20.16 -13.11 -11.20
C SER A 133 21.25 -13.19 -10.15
N THR A 134 22.53 -13.18 -10.54
CA THR A 134 23.67 -13.24 -9.61
C THR A 134 23.66 -12.10 -8.58
N GLU A 135 23.09 -10.93 -8.93
CA GLU A 135 22.87 -9.81 -8.00
C GLU A 135 22.11 -10.23 -6.74
N TYR A 136 21.23 -11.23 -6.83
CA TYR A 136 20.33 -11.66 -5.75
C TYR A 136 20.77 -12.95 -5.05
N ARG A 137 21.78 -13.65 -5.60
CA ARG A 137 22.19 -14.99 -5.13
C ARG A 137 22.87 -14.94 -3.75
N ASN A 138 23.74 -13.95 -3.54
CA ASN A 138 24.60 -13.87 -2.36
C ASN A 138 24.05 -12.95 -1.26
N VAL A 139 22.74 -12.68 -1.26
CA VAL A 139 22.11 -11.87 -0.22
C VAL A 139 21.72 -12.74 0.96
N SER A 140 22.08 -12.32 2.17
CA SER A 140 21.79 -13.10 3.39
C SER A 140 20.29 -13.31 3.60
N ALA A 141 19.93 -14.47 4.16
CA ALA A 141 18.55 -14.79 4.53
C ALA A 141 17.92 -13.73 5.45
N THR A 142 18.72 -13.13 6.34
CA THR A 142 18.28 -12.07 7.27
C THR A 142 17.97 -10.75 6.58
N SER A 143 18.56 -10.50 5.40
CA SER A 143 18.32 -9.27 4.63
C SER A 143 17.20 -9.44 3.60
N ARG A 144 16.71 -10.66 3.39
CA ARG A 144 15.60 -10.94 2.48
C ARG A 144 14.25 -10.73 3.18
N PRO A 145 13.36 -9.91 2.61
CA PRO A 145 11.99 -9.81 3.09
C PRO A 145 11.34 -11.18 3.15
N GLY A 146 10.80 -11.53 4.32
CA GLY A 146 10.14 -12.81 4.55
C GLY A 146 11.07 -14.00 4.78
N GLY A 147 12.40 -13.79 4.83
CA GLY A 147 13.38 -14.81 5.20
C GLY A 147 14.05 -15.48 3.99
N GLN A 148 14.69 -16.62 4.25
CA GLN A 148 15.40 -17.41 3.23
C GLN A 148 14.46 -17.84 2.09
N VAL A 149 15.03 -18.14 0.92
CA VAL A 149 14.26 -18.71 -0.18
C VAL A 149 14.00 -20.19 0.14
N VAL A 150 12.74 -20.59 0.03
CA VAL A 150 12.28 -21.96 0.24
C VAL A 150 11.41 -22.40 -0.93
N GLU A 151 11.25 -23.71 -1.05
CA GLU A 151 10.30 -24.34 -1.96
C GLU A 151 9.30 -25.21 -1.19
N ALA A 152 8.12 -25.39 -1.78
CA ALA A 152 7.13 -26.35 -1.30
C ALA A 152 6.48 -27.10 -2.46
N VAL A 153 6.28 -28.41 -2.26
CA VAL A 153 5.59 -29.27 -3.20
C VAL A 153 4.08 -29.15 -3.01
N VAL A 154 3.37 -28.90 -4.11
CA VAL A 154 1.91 -28.77 -4.16
C VAL A 154 1.38 -29.81 -5.13
N GLN A 155 0.56 -30.72 -4.61
CA GLN A 155 -0.09 -31.77 -5.39
C GLN A 155 -1.60 -31.76 -5.13
N PRO A 156 -2.43 -32.23 -6.06
CA PRO A 156 -3.86 -32.33 -5.83
C PRO A 156 -4.16 -33.53 -4.90
N LEU A 157 -5.18 -33.42 -4.03
CA LEU A 157 -5.50 -34.43 -3.01
C LEU A 157 -5.79 -35.83 -3.57
N ASN A 158 -6.39 -35.93 -4.75
CA ASN A 158 -6.91 -37.18 -5.32
C ASN A 158 -6.35 -37.50 -6.71
N ASP A 159 -5.19 -36.93 -7.07
CA ASP A 159 -4.67 -37.09 -8.43
C ASP A 159 -3.64 -38.23 -8.52
N THR A 160 -3.93 -39.21 -9.37
CA THR A 160 -3.04 -40.32 -9.71
C THR A 160 -2.14 -40.02 -10.90
N SER A 161 -2.26 -38.83 -11.52
CA SER A 161 -1.49 -38.43 -12.70
C SER A 161 0.00 -38.26 -12.43
N GLY A 162 0.42 -38.19 -11.17
CA GLY A 162 1.81 -37.94 -10.78
C GLY A 162 2.29 -36.50 -11.04
N VAL A 163 1.38 -35.59 -11.37
CA VAL A 163 1.71 -34.18 -11.64
C VAL A 163 2.16 -33.48 -10.36
N THR A 164 3.36 -32.91 -10.40
CA THR A 164 3.97 -32.22 -9.26
C THR A 164 4.15 -30.75 -9.58
N TYR A 165 3.47 -29.89 -8.82
CA TYR A 165 3.68 -28.46 -8.85
C TYR A 165 4.60 -28.06 -7.70
N ARG A 166 5.35 -26.98 -7.88
CA ARG A 166 6.14 -26.37 -6.80
C ARG A 166 5.92 -24.88 -6.75
N ILE A 167 5.87 -24.36 -5.54
CA ILE A 167 5.93 -22.92 -5.28
C ILE A 167 7.29 -22.57 -4.67
N VAL A 168 7.85 -21.44 -5.08
CA VAL A 168 9.16 -20.96 -4.59
C VAL A 168 9.07 -19.48 -4.26
N GLY A 169 9.63 -19.09 -3.12
CA GLY A 169 9.51 -17.76 -2.56
C GLY A 169 10.36 -17.58 -1.33
N ASP A 170 10.27 -16.41 -0.69
CA ASP A 170 10.69 -16.28 0.71
C ASP A 170 9.81 -17.13 1.63
N ASP A 171 10.39 -17.61 2.73
CA ASP A 171 9.77 -18.53 3.70
C ASP A 171 8.37 -18.07 4.18
N SER A 172 8.26 -16.81 4.56
CA SER A 172 6.99 -16.23 5.01
C SER A 172 5.94 -16.22 3.89
N SER A 173 6.34 -15.93 2.64
CA SER A 173 5.44 -15.96 1.49
C SER A 173 5.02 -17.38 1.11
N VAL A 174 5.94 -18.35 1.06
CA VAL A 174 5.61 -19.74 0.74
C VAL A 174 4.67 -20.32 1.79
N THR A 175 4.95 -20.08 3.06
CA THR A 175 4.11 -20.53 4.17
C THR A 175 2.69 -19.93 4.10
N ALA A 176 2.57 -18.62 3.88
CA ALA A 176 1.27 -17.96 3.76
C ALA A 176 0.47 -18.46 2.55
N VAL A 177 1.13 -18.62 1.40
CA VAL A 177 0.50 -19.12 0.17
C VAL A 177 0.10 -20.58 0.31
N TYR A 178 0.94 -21.43 0.90
CA TYR A 178 0.62 -22.83 1.10
C TYR A 178 -0.61 -23.01 1.98
N ALA A 179 -0.72 -22.24 3.07
CA ALA A 179 -1.92 -22.25 3.92
C ALA A 179 -3.19 -21.77 3.18
N ALA A 180 -3.05 -20.80 2.27
CA ALA A 180 -4.14 -20.38 1.40
C ALA A 180 -4.54 -21.48 0.39
N LEU A 181 -3.57 -22.19 -0.18
CA LEU A 181 -3.82 -23.31 -1.10
C LEU A 181 -4.49 -24.49 -0.38
N ALA A 182 -4.06 -24.80 0.85
CA ALA A 182 -4.65 -25.82 1.70
C ALA A 182 -6.14 -25.59 1.97
N THR A 183 -6.55 -24.33 2.06
CA THR A 183 -7.95 -23.97 2.35
C THR A 183 -8.82 -23.75 1.11
N ASN A 184 -8.22 -23.45 -0.05
CA ASN A 184 -8.98 -23.07 -1.25
C ASN A 184 -8.88 -24.08 -2.41
N CYS A 185 -7.83 -24.91 -2.49
CA CYS A 185 -7.54 -25.73 -3.68
C CYS A 185 -7.50 -27.25 -3.45
N SER A 186 -7.87 -27.76 -2.27
CA SER A 186 -7.88 -29.20 -1.97
C SER A 186 -6.57 -29.90 -2.35
N ILE A 187 -5.46 -29.39 -1.82
CA ILE A 187 -4.13 -29.96 -2.04
C ILE A 187 -3.91 -31.20 -1.16
N ALA A 188 -3.04 -32.10 -1.61
CA ALA A 188 -2.51 -33.17 -0.79
C ALA A 188 -1.71 -32.60 0.38
N ASN A 189 -1.78 -33.24 1.54
CA ASN A 189 -1.08 -32.84 2.76
C ASN A 189 -1.31 -31.35 3.13
N PRO A 190 -2.54 -30.92 3.41
CA PRO A 190 -2.90 -29.51 3.63
C PRO A 190 -2.27 -28.88 4.90
N THR A 191 -1.45 -29.63 5.65
CA THR A 191 -0.77 -29.15 6.85
C THR A 191 0.67 -28.82 6.51
N ILE A 192 1.09 -27.59 6.80
CA ILE A 192 2.48 -27.17 6.68
C ILE A 192 3.29 -27.86 7.77
N THR A 193 4.30 -28.60 7.35
CA THR A 193 5.32 -29.20 8.22
C THR A 193 6.70 -28.84 7.67
N ASN A 194 7.76 -28.99 8.48
CA ASN A 194 9.13 -28.70 8.03
C ASN A 194 9.55 -29.58 6.83
N THR A 195 8.93 -30.74 6.62
CA THR A 195 9.19 -31.58 5.43
C THR A 195 8.51 -31.06 4.18
N THR A 196 7.46 -30.25 4.31
CA THR A 196 6.71 -29.67 3.20
C THR A 196 7.41 -28.45 2.62
N VAL A 197 8.15 -27.71 3.45
CA VAL A 197 8.87 -26.49 3.09
C VAL A 197 10.36 -26.74 3.25
N ALA A 198 11.09 -26.79 2.13
CA ALA A 198 12.53 -27.07 2.13
C ALA A 198 13.33 -25.83 1.69
N PRO A 199 14.57 -25.64 2.20
CA PRO A 199 15.48 -24.64 1.66
C PRO A 199 15.63 -24.81 0.14
N PHE A 200 15.47 -23.73 -0.61
CA PHE A 200 15.57 -23.78 -2.06
C PHE A 200 17.04 -23.87 -2.49
N ASN A 201 17.37 -24.85 -3.34
CA ASN A 201 18.69 -24.99 -3.93
C ASN A 201 18.65 -24.64 -5.43
N PRO A 202 19.23 -23.49 -5.85
CA PRO A 202 19.24 -23.09 -7.26
C PRO A 202 19.81 -24.19 -8.17
N GLY A 203 19.22 -24.39 -9.35
CA GLY A 203 19.70 -25.39 -10.31
C GLY A 203 19.20 -26.83 -10.09
N THR A 204 18.48 -27.12 -9.00
CA THR A 204 17.82 -28.42 -8.80
C THR A 204 16.40 -28.40 -9.35
N TYR A 205 15.43 -27.96 -8.55
CA TYR A 205 14.06 -27.71 -8.93
C TYR A 205 13.52 -26.48 -8.20
N PRO A 206 12.62 -25.71 -8.85
CA PRO A 206 12.35 -25.73 -10.28
C PRO A 206 13.47 -25.09 -11.10
N GLN A 207 13.66 -25.60 -12.30
CA GLN A 207 14.49 -25.01 -13.35
C GLN A 207 13.71 -23.88 -14.07
N PRO A 208 14.39 -22.92 -14.73
CA PRO A 208 13.72 -21.83 -15.43
C PRO A 208 12.61 -22.26 -16.40
N GLU A 209 12.85 -23.32 -17.17
CA GLU A 209 11.93 -23.91 -18.14
C GLU A 209 10.69 -24.56 -17.51
N GLN A 210 10.73 -24.87 -16.22
CA GLN A 210 9.62 -25.48 -15.49
C GLN A 210 8.69 -24.43 -14.86
N VAL A 211 9.09 -23.16 -14.83
CA VAL A 211 8.26 -22.10 -14.26
C VAL A 211 7.12 -21.76 -15.22
N ILE A 212 5.90 -21.98 -14.76
CA ILE A 212 4.69 -21.68 -15.55
C ILE A 212 4.18 -20.26 -15.29
N GLN A 213 4.46 -19.70 -14.11
CA GLN A 213 4.00 -18.37 -13.74
C GLN A 213 4.91 -17.75 -12.69
N TRP A 214 5.50 -16.60 -13.04
CA TRP A 214 6.12 -15.70 -12.09
C TRP A 214 5.09 -14.76 -11.47
N TYR A 215 5.30 -14.41 -10.21
CA TYR A 215 4.52 -13.41 -9.50
C TYR A 215 5.45 -12.37 -8.89
N ARG A 216 4.90 -11.20 -8.61
CA ARG A 216 5.53 -10.18 -7.77
C ARG A 216 6.92 -9.81 -8.31
N ALA A 217 7.02 -9.52 -9.61
CA ALA A 217 8.28 -9.18 -10.28
C ALA A 217 9.39 -10.26 -10.14
N SER A 218 9.04 -11.54 -10.35
CA SER A 218 9.94 -12.70 -10.24
C SER A 218 10.50 -12.99 -8.83
N SER A 219 9.81 -12.51 -7.80
CA SER A 219 10.15 -12.79 -6.39
C SER A 219 9.29 -13.89 -5.75
N PHE A 220 8.41 -14.52 -6.54
CA PHE A 220 7.66 -15.72 -6.19
C PHE A 220 7.31 -16.49 -7.48
N ALA A 221 7.34 -17.82 -7.46
CA ALA A 221 7.14 -18.66 -8.64
C ALA A 221 6.12 -19.78 -8.39
N LEU A 222 5.38 -20.14 -9.43
CA LEU A 222 4.69 -21.42 -9.57
C LEU A 222 5.33 -22.17 -10.75
N SER A 223 5.66 -23.43 -10.51
CA SER A 223 6.32 -24.31 -11.48
C SER A 223 5.63 -25.66 -11.57
N LEU A 224 5.91 -26.37 -12.65
CA LEU A 224 5.44 -27.72 -12.91
C LEU A 224 6.61 -28.59 -13.35
N ASP A 225 6.90 -29.67 -12.60
CA ASP A 225 8.12 -30.46 -12.79
C ASP A 225 8.21 -31.10 -14.19
N SER A 226 7.06 -31.43 -14.80
CA SER A 226 6.97 -32.01 -16.15
C SER A 226 6.94 -30.96 -17.27
N TYR A 227 6.90 -29.67 -16.95
CA TYR A 227 6.88 -28.61 -17.97
C TYR A 227 8.29 -28.28 -18.45
N ASN A 228 8.43 -28.10 -19.76
CA ASN A 228 9.68 -27.66 -20.36
C ASN A 228 9.38 -26.56 -21.39
N ASN A 229 9.52 -25.30 -20.97
CA ASN A 229 9.48 -24.16 -21.86
C ASN A 229 10.84 -23.96 -22.54
N SER A 230 10.98 -24.47 -23.76
CA SER A 230 12.23 -24.41 -24.52
C SER A 230 12.77 -22.98 -24.65
N ALA A 231 11.89 -22.01 -24.76
CA ALA A 231 12.32 -20.65 -24.97
C ALA A 231 12.86 -20.00 -23.67
N ALA A 232 12.48 -20.50 -22.48
CA ALA A 232 13.03 -20.08 -21.19
C ALA A 232 14.39 -20.73 -20.85
N LEU A 233 14.92 -21.61 -21.70
CA LEU A 233 16.24 -22.21 -21.48
C LEU A 233 17.33 -21.15 -21.35
N PHE A 234 18.35 -21.47 -20.54
CA PHE A 234 19.54 -20.62 -20.37
C PHE A 234 20.20 -20.26 -21.72
N SER A 235 20.27 -21.22 -22.65
CA SER A 235 20.85 -21.02 -23.99
C SER A 235 20.08 -20.01 -24.86
N ASN A 236 18.83 -19.71 -24.52
CA ASN A 236 17.97 -18.78 -25.25
C ASN A 236 17.89 -17.39 -24.59
N MET A 237 18.65 -17.17 -23.51
CA MET A 237 18.79 -15.87 -22.89
C MET A 237 19.53 -14.90 -23.84
N PRO A 238 19.10 -13.62 -23.93
CA PRO A 238 19.84 -12.61 -24.68
C PRO A 238 21.27 -12.45 -24.17
N LEU A 239 22.23 -12.17 -25.06
CA LEU A 239 23.64 -12.01 -24.68
C LEU A 239 23.92 -10.72 -23.90
N SER A 240 23.01 -9.74 -23.97
CA SER A 240 23.14 -8.47 -23.27
C SER A 240 21.77 -7.87 -22.93
N SER A 241 21.77 -6.87 -22.05
CA SER A 241 20.56 -6.14 -21.65
C SER A 241 19.85 -5.42 -22.80
N ASN A 242 20.59 -5.06 -23.85
CA ASN A 242 20.10 -4.28 -24.99
C ASN A 242 19.48 -5.17 -26.08
N GLN A 243 19.70 -6.48 -26.02
CA GLN A 243 19.11 -7.42 -26.95
C GLN A 243 17.74 -7.86 -26.41
N SER A 244 16.74 -7.85 -27.29
CA SER A 244 15.40 -8.32 -26.97
C SER A 244 15.37 -9.81 -26.65
N ALA A 245 14.62 -10.18 -25.62
CA ALA A 245 14.25 -11.58 -25.38
C ALA A 245 13.39 -12.13 -26.53
N LEU A 246 13.34 -13.46 -26.64
CA LEU A 246 12.41 -14.13 -27.54
C LEU A 246 10.97 -13.67 -27.28
N PRO A 247 10.13 -13.55 -28.32
CA PRO A 247 8.74 -13.17 -28.15
C PRO A 247 8.00 -14.24 -27.32
N LEU A 248 6.95 -13.83 -26.60
CA LEU A 248 6.12 -14.75 -25.81
C LEU A 248 5.43 -15.83 -26.66
N SER A 249 5.26 -15.60 -27.97
CA SER A 249 4.76 -16.62 -28.91
C SER A 249 5.72 -17.81 -29.09
N SER A 250 6.97 -17.69 -28.65
CA SER A 250 7.92 -18.81 -28.60
C SER A 250 7.77 -19.67 -27.35
N ASP A 251 6.89 -19.32 -26.41
CA ASP A 251 6.65 -20.12 -25.21
C ASP A 251 6.02 -21.47 -25.57
N THR A 252 6.58 -22.55 -25.01
CA THR A 252 6.00 -23.89 -25.19
C THR A 252 4.65 -23.95 -24.47
N PRO A 253 3.55 -24.40 -25.10
CA PRO A 253 2.28 -24.57 -24.42
C PRO A 253 2.37 -25.55 -23.25
N LEU A 254 1.50 -25.38 -22.25
CA LEU A 254 1.41 -26.34 -21.14
C LEU A 254 1.03 -27.75 -21.66
N PRO A 255 1.63 -28.83 -21.11
CA PRO A 255 1.28 -30.20 -21.47
C PRO A 255 -0.23 -30.47 -21.35
N ALA A 256 -0.79 -31.17 -22.33
CA ALA A 256 -2.18 -31.62 -22.29
C ALA A 256 -2.41 -32.62 -21.13
N GLY A 257 -3.66 -32.77 -20.70
CA GLY A 257 -4.04 -33.73 -19.65
C GLY A 257 -3.88 -33.24 -18.22
N GLN A 258 -3.39 -32.02 -18.01
CA GLN A 258 -3.39 -31.40 -16.69
C GLN A 258 -4.79 -30.98 -16.25
N ASN A 259 -5.08 -31.07 -14.95
CA ASN A 259 -6.32 -30.57 -14.38
C ASN A 259 -6.33 -29.03 -14.43
N SER A 260 -6.93 -28.46 -15.48
CA SER A 260 -7.02 -27.01 -15.70
C SER A 260 -7.77 -26.28 -14.59
N THR A 261 -8.70 -26.95 -13.90
CA THR A 261 -9.43 -26.39 -12.76
C THR A 261 -8.51 -26.24 -11.55
N PHE A 262 -7.70 -27.26 -11.26
CA PHE A 262 -6.70 -27.22 -10.20
C PHE A 262 -5.65 -26.15 -10.48
N LEU A 263 -5.07 -26.14 -11.68
CA LEU A 263 -4.08 -25.12 -12.06
C LEU A 263 -4.66 -23.70 -11.98
N LYS A 264 -5.90 -23.49 -12.41
CA LYS A 264 -6.59 -22.21 -12.25
C LYS A 264 -6.71 -21.83 -10.78
N CYS A 265 -7.11 -22.77 -9.91
CA CYS A 265 -7.17 -22.54 -8.47
C CYS A 265 -5.82 -22.14 -7.88
N LEU A 266 -4.74 -22.85 -8.25
CA LEU A 266 -3.38 -22.51 -7.83
C LEU A 266 -3.04 -21.07 -8.24
N ASN A 267 -3.19 -20.76 -9.52
CA ASN A 267 -2.79 -19.46 -10.08
C ASN A 267 -3.56 -18.30 -9.41
N THR A 268 -4.88 -18.42 -9.30
CA THR A 268 -5.71 -17.37 -8.68
C THR A 268 -5.45 -17.24 -7.18
N THR A 269 -5.28 -18.36 -6.47
CA THR A 269 -5.04 -18.35 -5.03
C THR A 269 -3.66 -17.81 -4.69
N ILE A 270 -2.61 -18.17 -5.45
CA ILE A 270 -1.27 -17.62 -5.28
C ILE A 270 -1.31 -16.11 -5.52
N ALA A 271 -1.85 -15.67 -6.64
CA ALA A 271 -1.94 -14.25 -6.94
C ALA A 271 -2.70 -13.46 -5.87
N ALA A 272 -3.78 -14.03 -5.31
CA ALA A 272 -4.54 -13.43 -4.23
C ALA A 272 -3.78 -13.43 -2.89
N SER A 273 -3.07 -14.52 -2.55
CA SER A 273 -2.53 -14.75 -1.20
C SER A 273 -1.06 -14.38 -1.02
N VAL A 274 -0.24 -14.24 -2.08
CA VAL A 274 1.17 -13.84 -1.94
C VAL A 274 1.26 -12.55 -1.12
N PRO A 275 2.09 -12.47 -0.06
CA PRO A 275 2.16 -11.29 0.78
C PRO A 275 2.52 -10.02 0.00
N LEU A 276 1.70 -8.99 0.18
CA LEU A 276 1.94 -7.64 -0.32
C LEU A 276 1.75 -6.65 0.83
N ARG A 277 2.21 -5.41 0.63
CA ARG A 277 2.04 -4.33 1.59
C ARG A 277 0.56 -4.19 1.99
N SER A 278 0.29 -4.45 3.26
CA SER A 278 -0.97 -4.15 3.91
C SER A 278 -0.82 -2.75 4.49
N VAL A 279 -1.35 -1.74 3.79
CA VAL A 279 -1.61 -0.49 4.49
C VAL A 279 -2.77 -0.74 5.42
N GLU A 280 -2.52 -0.63 6.72
CA GLU A 280 -3.60 -0.39 7.67
C GLU A 280 -4.27 0.91 7.23
N GLY A 281 -5.39 0.80 6.52
CA GLY A 281 -6.31 1.92 6.47
C GLY A 281 -6.66 2.23 7.92
N LEU A 282 -6.60 3.51 8.31
CA LEU A 282 -7.14 3.91 9.61
C LEU A 282 -8.53 3.27 9.70
N SER A 283 -8.76 2.48 10.75
CA SER A 283 -10.05 1.83 10.92
C SER A 283 -11.15 2.89 10.80
N GLY A 284 -12.33 2.55 10.27
CA GLY A 284 -13.43 3.52 10.15
C GLY A 284 -13.69 4.23 11.49
N ASN A 285 -13.47 3.51 12.60
CA ASN A 285 -13.52 4.03 13.95
C ASN A 285 -12.37 5.02 14.25
N ALA A 286 -11.12 4.73 13.87
CA ALA A 286 -10.01 5.67 14.02
C ALA A 286 -10.22 6.95 13.20
N ILE A 287 -10.78 6.85 11.99
CA ILE A 287 -11.18 8.01 11.20
C ILE A 287 -12.29 8.79 11.93
N ALA A 288 -13.32 8.10 12.42
CA ALA A 288 -14.41 8.73 13.17
C ALA A 288 -13.89 9.44 14.44
N TYR A 289 -12.99 8.81 15.19
CA TYR A 289 -12.35 9.42 16.35
C TYR A 289 -11.53 10.65 15.99
N LEU A 290 -10.71 10.60 14.93
CA LEU A 290 -9.95 11.77 14.48
C LEU A 290 -10.87 12.94 14.11
N VAL A 291 -11.98 12.66 13.43
CA VAL A 291 -12.98 13.69 13.07
C VAL A 291 -13.63 14.26 14.33
N ILE A 292 -14.14 13.42 15.24
CA ILE A 292 -14.79 13.87 16.47
C ILE A 292 -13.84 14.67 17.35
N CYS A 293 -12.61 14.19 17.57
CA CYS A 293 -11.61 14.90 18.37
C CYS A 293 -11.23 16.26 17.74
N SER A 294 -11.12 16.32 16.41
CA SER A 294 -10.80 17.58 15.72
C SER A 294 -11.90 18.64 15.84
N LEU A 295 -13.16 18.22 16.01
CA LEU A 295 -14.31 19.12 16.23
C LEU A 295 -14.51 19.46 17.72
N ALA A 296 -14.23 18.53 18.62
CA ALA A 296 -14.36 18.74 20.06
C ALA A 296 -13.26 19.64 20.64
N ALA A 297 -12.02 19.51 20.17
CA ALA A 297 -10.89 20.32 20.64
C ALA A 297 -11.11 21.84 20.54
N PRO A 298 -11.54 22.42 19.40
CA PRO A 298 -11.81 23.86 19.33
C PRO A 298 -12.98 24.29 20.20
N LEU A 299 -14.01 23.45 20.37
CA LEU A 299 -15.13 23.76 21.28
C LEU A 299 -14.65 23.85 22.73
N VAL A 300 -13.81 22.91 23.17
CA VAL A 300 -13.20 22.95 24.50
C VAL A 300 -12.32 24.20 24.66
N LEU A 301 -11.50 24.53 23.66
CA LEU A 301 -10.68 25.75 23.69
C LEU A 301 -11.51 27.03 23.75
N ILE A 302 -12.65 27.09 23.06
CA ILE A 302 -13.58 28.23 23.12
C ILE A 302 -14.17 28.35 24.53
N VAL A 303 -14.62 27.25 25.12
CA VAL A 303 -15.21 27.25 26.48
C VAL A 303 -14.18 27.66 27.53
N VAL A 304 -12.98 27.08 27.48
CA VAL A 304 -11.88 27.41 28.41
C VAL A 304 -11.41 28.85 28.21
N GLY A 305 -11.19 29.27 26.95
CA GLY A 305 -10.80 30.63 26.61
C GLY A 305 -11.81 31.66 27.09
N TRP A 306 -13.11 31.37 26.94
CA TRP A 306 -14.17 32.25 27.44
C TRP A 306 -14.23 32.29 28.97
N ALA A 307 -14.03 31.17 29.66
CA ALA A 307 -13.96 31.14 31.12
C ALA A 307 -12.79 31.97 31.65
N ILE A 308 -11.61 31.87 31.01
CA ILE A 308 -10.42 32.67 31.33
C ILE A 308 -10.72 34.15 31.07
N TYR A 309 -11.25 34.50 29.90
CA TYR A 309 -11.62 35.86 29.55
C TYR A 309 -12.58 36.48 30.57
N ARG A 310 -13.66 35.75 30.92
CA ARG A 310 -14.65 36.19 31.91
C ARG A 310 -14.00 36.43 33.28
N ARG A 311 -13.12 35.54 33.72
CA ARG A 311 -12.40 35.69 35.00
C ARG A 311 -11.50 36.92 35.00
N ILE A 312 -10.73 37.14 33.93
CA ILE A 312 -9.87 38.33 33.78
C ILE A 312 -10.71 39.60 33.77
N TRP A 313 -11.84 39.59 33.06
CA TRP A 313 -12.76 40.74 33.00
C TRP A 313 -13.30 41.11 34.39
N ILE A 314 -13.78 40.13 35.15
CA ILE A 314 -14.30 40.33 36.52
C ILE A 314 -13.21 40.92 37.44
N LEU A 315 -11.99 40.40 37.34
CA LEU A 315 -10.87 40.89 38.16
C LEU A 315 -10.49 42.33 37.79
N ARG A 316 -10.52 42.69 36.50
CA ARG A 316 -10.16 44.03 36.03
C ARG A 316 -11.19 45.10 36.38
N HIS A 317 -12.48 44.77 36.32
CA HIS A 317 -13.58 45.72 36.51
C HIS A 317 -14.20 45.69 37.92
N ARG A 318 -13.54 45.06 38.89
CA ARG A 318 -14.07 44.95 40.27
C ARG A 318 -14.41 46.30 40.92
N ASN A 319 -13.76 47.38 40.51
CA ASN A 319 -13.91 48.72 41.10
C ASN A 319 -14.67 49.72 40.20
N ASP A 320 -15.18 49.28 39.05
CA ASP A 320 -15.90 50.14 38.11
C ASP A 320 -17.41 49.84 38.17
N PRO A 321 -18.22 50.69 38.83
CA PRO A 321 -19.66 50.47 38.96
C PRO A 321 -20.43 50.63 37.64
N THR A 322 -19.79 51.17 36.60
CA THR A 322 -20.41 51.37 35.28
C THR A 322 -20.15 50.22 34.31
N ALA A 323 -19.31 49.25 34.69
CA ALA A 323 -18.93 48.15 33.81
C ALA A 323 -20.08 47.14 33.64
N VAL A 324 -20.51 46.94 32.38
CA VAL A 324 -21.53 45.95 32.03
C VAL A 324 -20.92 44.54 32.01
N PRO A 325 -21.43 43.59 32.80
CA PRO A 325 -20.87 42.24 32.88
C PRO A 325 -20.94 41.54 31.51
N PRO A 326 -19.92 40.74 31.14
CA PRO A 326 -19.99 39.92 29.96
C PRO A 326 -21.17 38.94 30.09
N PRO A 327 -21.87 38.63 28.99
CA PRO A 327 -23.02 37.73 29.00
C PRO A 327 -22.67 36.40 29.68
N VAL A 328 -23.66 35.75 30.31
CA VAL A 328 -23.45 34.59 31.19
C VAL A 328 -23.16 33.29 30.41
N GLY A 329 -23.33 33.28 29.09
CA GLY A 329 -23.04 32.12 28.24
C GLY A 329 -22.22 32.45 26.99
N VAL A 330 -21.34 31.52 26.59
CA VAL A 330 -20.63 31.56 25.30
C VAL A 330 -21.60 31.66 24.13
N LEU A 331 -22.70 30.90 24.19
CA LEU A 331 -23.69 30.84 23.11
C LEU A 331 -24.50 32.13 22.99
N THR A 332 -24.84 32.78 24.10
CA THR A 332 -25.47 34.11 24.11
C THR A 332 -24.52 35.16 23.54
N ALA A 333 -23.24 35.12 23.92
CA ALA A 333 -22.23 36.03 23.39
C ALA A 333 -22.04 35.86 21.87
N LEU A 334 -22.01 34.62 21.38
CA LEU A 334 -21.93 34.32 19.95
C LEU A 334 -23.21 34.73 19.22
N GLY A 335 -24.38 34.53 19.83
CA GLY A 335 -25.68 34.95 19.29
C GLY A 335 -25.76 36.46 19.12
N GLU A 336 -25.38 37.22 20.14
CA GLU A 336 -25.33 38.69 20.11
C GLU A 336 -24.29 39.19 19.10
N CYS A 337 -23.12 38.55 19.02
CA CYS A 337 -22.09 38.90 18.04
C CYS A 337 -22.56 38.64 16.59
N MET A 338 -23.23 37.51 16.35
CA MET A 338 -23.81 37.21 15.04
C MET A 338 -24.98 38.13 14.69
N ALA A 339 -25.84 38.49 15.66
CA ALA A 339 -26.91 39.46 15.48
C ALA A 339 -26.35 40.86 15.15
N ALA A 340 -25.35 41.32 15.90
CA ALA A 340 -24.67 42.59 15.63
C ALA A 340 -23.98 42.60 14.25
N ARG A 341 -23.40 41.47 13.82
CA ARG A 341 -22.82 41.33 12.47
C ARG A 341 -23.88 41.35 11.38
N LYS A 342 -25.05 40.74 11.61
CA LYS A 342 -26.20 40.78 10.69
C LYS A 342 -26.72 42.21 10.53
N GLU A 343 -26.78 42.96 11.62
CA GLU A 343 -27.25 44.35 11.59
C GLU A 343 -26.26 45.29 10.88
N ARG A 344 -24.94 45.13 11.10
CA ARG A 344 -23.93 45.85 10.30
C ARG A 344 -24.00 45.56 8.81
N ARG A 345 -24.35 44.32 8.42
CA ARG A 345 -24.58 43.98 7.01
C ARG A 345 -25.84 44.63 6.44
N ARG A 346 -26.87 44.89 7.26
CA ARG A 346 -28.07 45.62 6.86
C ARG A 346 -27.79 47.11 6.71
N GLN A 347 -27.07 47.72 7.66
CA GLN A 347 -26.68 49.12 7.59
C GLN A 347 -25.75 49.41 6.39
N ALA A 348 -24.78 48.54 6.11
CA ALA A 348 -23.93 48.67 4.92
C ALA A 348 -24.70 48.53 3.58
N ARG A 349 -25.87 47.89 3.60
CA ARG A 349 -26.77 47.78 2.43
C ARG A 349 -27.63 49.03 2.24
N LEU A 350 -27.98 49.71 3.33
CA LEU A 350 -28.71 50.99 3.31
C LEU A 350 -27.81 52.14 2.81
N THR A 351 -26.55 52.20 3.24
CA THR A 351 -25.61 53.23 2.77
C THR A 351 -25.16 53.05 1.31
N LEU A 352 -25.34 51.89 0.70
CA LEU A 352 -24.98 51.65 -0.70
C LEU A 352 -26.08 52.07 -1.69
N ASN A 353 -27.32 52.28 -1.21
CA ASN A 353 -28.44 52.69 -2.06
C ASN A 353 -28.62 54.22 -2.16
N ASP A 354 -28.06 55.01 -1.24
CA ASP A 354 -28.18 56.48 -1.28
C ASP A 354 -27.12 57.17 -2.17
N GLY A 355 -26.19 56.41 -2.78
CA GLY A 355 -25.08 56.96 -3.57
C GLY A 355 -25.10 56.66 -5.07
N PHE A 356 -26.11 55.97 -5.60
CA PHE A 356 -26.15 55.59 -7.03
C PHE A 356 -27.49 55.89 -7.69
N SER A 357 -27.93 57.16 -7.61
CA SER A 357 -28.87 57.72 -8.58
C SER A 357 -28.10 58.22 -9.81
N HIS A 358 -27.54 57.29 -10.60
CA HIS A 358 -27.24 57.56 -12.00
C HIS A 358 -28.18 56.72 -12.86
N LYS A 359 -29.02 57.43 -13.61
CA LYS A 359 -29.87 56.94 -14.71
C LYS A 359 -29.24 55.75 -15.41
N GLN A 360 -29.84 54.57 -15.27
CA GLN A 360 -29.55 53.46 -16.17
C GLN A 360 -30.16 53.78 -17.55
N PRO A 361 -29.37 53.81 -18.63
CA PRO A 361 -29.95 53.79 -19.97
C PRO A 361 -30.57 52.41 -20.22
N THR A 362 -31.74 52.42 -20.85
CA THR A 362 -32.44 51.23 -21.33
C THR A 362 -31.55 50.43 -22.28
N MET A 363 -31.01 49.30 -21.83
CA MET A 363 -30.27 48.36 -22.69
C MET A 363 -31.25 47.39 -23.37
N ARG A 364 -31.18 47.36 -24.71
CA ARG A 364 -31.73 46.30 -25.56
C ARG A 364 -30.94 45.00 -25.33
N THR A 365 -31.65 43.89 -25.42
CA THR A 365 -31.32 42.53 -24.96
C THR A 365 -30.14 41.81 -25.62
N ASN A 366 -29.34 42.46 -26.48
CA ASN A 366 -28.21 41.80 -27.17
C ASN A 366 -26.81 42.15 -26.67
N ASP A 367 -26.65 43.14 -25.77
CA ASP A 367 -25.32 43.60 -25.30
C ASP A 367 -24.84 42.99 -23.97
N THR A 368 -25.67 42.19 -23.28
CA THR A 368 -25.37 41.62 -21.97
C THR A 368 -24.34 40.49 -22.02
N VAL A 369 -24.24 39.77 -23.14
CA VAL A 369 -23.30 38.66 -23.30
C VAL A 369 -21.88 39.17 -23.52
N VAL A 370 -21.71 40.27 -24.24
CA VAL A 370 -20.39 40.86 -24.54
C VAL A 370 -19.77 41.50 -23.29
N THR A 371 -20.57 42.21 -22.49
CA THR A 371 -20.11 42.82 -21.23
C THR A 371 -19.80 41.77 -20.16
N LEU A 372 -20.58 40.68 -20.08
CA LEU A 372 -20.27 39.58 -19.17
C LEU A 372 -18.97 38.86 -19.56
N LEU A 373 -18.73 38.65 -20.86
CA LEU A 373 -17.49 38.05 -21.36
C LEU A 373 -16.25 38.91 -21.09
N GLN A 374 -16.35 40.23 -21.24
CA GLN A 374 -15.25 41.15 -20.92
C GLN A 374 -14.96 41.17 -19.41
N TRP A 375 -16.00 41.15 -18.57
CA TRP A 375 -15.82 41.09 -17.11
C TRP A 375 -15.21 39.76 -16.65
N VAL A 376 -15.63 38.63 -17.24
CA VAL A 376 -15.06 37.30 -16.96
C VAL A 376 -13.59 37.23 -17.40
N ARG A 377 -13.23 37.80 -18.57
CA ARG A 377 -11.82 37.88 -19.00
C ARG A 377 -10.97 38.71 -18.03
N GLY A 378 -11.45 39.88 -17.60
CA GLY A 378 -10.74 40.72 -16.63
C GLY A 378 -10.57 40.06 -15.25
N ARG A 379 -11.48 39.17 -14.86
CA ARG A 379 -11.35 38.39 -13.61
C ARG A 379 -10.36 37.23 -13.76
N LYS A 380 -10.33 36.57 -14.92
CA LYS A 380 -9.39 35.49 -15.24
C LYS A 380 -7.93 35.97 -15.26
N GLU A 381 -7.67 37.17 -15.77
CA GLU A 381 -6.31 37.74 -15.79
C GLU A 381 -5.80 38.14 -14.40
N ARG A 382 -6.67 38.67 -13.53
CA ARG A 382 -6.29 38.99 -12.14
C ARG A 382 -5.90 37.75 -11.35
N VAL A 383 -6.61 36.63 -11.56
CA VAL A 383 -6.26 35.34 -10.94
C VAL A 383 -4.93 34.82 -11.50
N ARG A 384 -4.69 34.92 -12.81
CA ARG A 384 -3.41 34.52 -13.43
C ARG A 384 -2.20 35.31 -12.93
N ARG A 385 -2.35 36.62 -12.64
CA ARG A 385 -1.27 37.42 -12.02
C ARG A 385 -0.99 37.00 -10.58
N LYS A 386 -2.03 36.64 -9.82
CA LYS A 386 -1.89 36.29 -8.39
C LYS A 386 -1.26 34.90 -8.17
N TYR A 387 -1.39 33.99 -9.13
CA TYR A 387 -0.88 32.63 -9.04
C TYR A 387 0.18 32.31 -10.11
N ARG A 388 0.89 33.31 -10.62
CA ARG A 388 2.02 33.05 -11.54
C ARG A 388 3.13 32.38 -10.73
N PRO A 389 3.51 31.13 -11.01
CA PRO A 389 4.62 30.49 -10.32
C PRO A 389 5.90 31.31 -10.59
N VAL A 390 6.62 31.63 -9.53
CA VAL A 390 7.95 32.25 -9.60
C VAL A 390 8.84 31.28 -10.36
N ARG A 391 9.29 31.67 -11.57
CA ARG A 391 10.34 30.94 -12.26
C ARG A 391 11.59 31.08 -11.41
N ASN A 392 12.08 29.95 -10.91
CA ASN A 392 13.40 29.88 -10.34
C ASN A 392 14.41 30.37 -11.38
N ALA A 393 15.27 31.27 -10.93
CA ALA A 393 16.35 31.82 -11.72
C ALA A 393 17.18 30.69 -12.35
N GLU A 394 17.37 30.83 -13.67
CA GLU A 394 18.37 30.14 -14.46
C GLU A 394 19.71 30.12 -13.70
N SER A 395 20.16 28.92 -13.34
CA SER A 395 21.55 28.67 -12.95
C SER A 395 22.36 28.57 -14.24
N SER A 396 22.99 29.67 -14.64
CA SER A 396 24.02 29.70 -15.66
C SER A 396 25.16 28.74 -15.30
N ARG A 397 25.21 27.56 -15.93
CA ARG A 397 26.41 26.72 -15.97
C ARG A 397 27.08 26.94 -17.31
N GLU A 398 28.30 27.46 -17.25
CA GLU A 398 29.24 27.53 -18.36
C GLU A 398 29.43 26.14 -19.01
N PRO A 399 29.58 26.08 -20.34
CA PRO A 399 29.98 24.85 -21.02
C PRO A 399 31.47 24.57 -20.79
N SER A 400 31.75 23.41 -20.21
CA SER A 400 33.11 22.86 -20.08
C SER A 400 33.69 22.54 -21.46
N PRO A 401 34.96 22.88 -21.74
CA PRO A 401 35.60 22.62 -23.03
C PRO A 401 35.88 21.13 -23.25
N ALA A 402 35.76 20.71 -24.52
CA ALA A 402 35.92 19.34 -24.99
C ALA A 402 37.36 18.80 -24.82
N PRO A 403 37.56 17.48 -24.60
CA PRO A 403 38.88 16.88 -24.55
C PRO A 403 39.49 16.73 -25.95
N LEU A 404 40.74 17.17 -26.07
CA LEU A 404 41.60 16.99 -27.24
C LEU A 404 41.92 15.51 -27.45
N VAL A 405 41.57 15.01 -28.65
CA VAL A 405 42.01 13.72 -29.17
C VAL A 405 43.51 13.79 -29.46
N ARG A 406 44.29 13.01 -28.70
CA ARG A 406 45.72 12.81 -28.97
C ARG A 406 45.87 11.58 -29.87
N ASN A 407 46.05 11.82 -31.17
CA ASN A 407 46.60 10.81 -32.07
C ASN A 407 48.01 10.43 -31.61
N SER A 408 48.28 9.14 -31.48
CA SER A 408 49.63 8.60 -31.37
C SER A 408 49.77 7.50 -32.43
N ILE A 409 50.87 7.63 -33.16
CA ILE A 409 51.43 6.74 -34.18
C ILE A 409 51.77 5.38 -33.58
#